data_AF-A0A9X0WKB4-F1
#
_entry.id   AF-A0A9X0WKB4-F1
#
_cell.length_a   1.000
_cell.length_b   1.000
_cell.length_c   1.000
_cell.angle_alpha   90.00
_cell.angle_beta   90.00
_cell.angle_gamma   90.00
#
_symmetry.space_group_name_H-M   'P 1'
#
loop_
_entity.id
_entity.type
_entity.pdbx_description
1 polymer ?
#
loop_
_entity_poly.entity_id
_entity_poly.type
_entity_poly.pdbx_seq_one_letter_code
_entity_poly.pdbx_strand_id
1 'polypeptide(L)'
;MRPLWPPLFKRDIRVIRTRAHVQAEQDSRRQSRIPLSHHDIIALAEPFTRSGRQVDLAASDRLARRIQFKPTHHRAETDGATLLTEHLVLEHLGRRHFRLTRILTNAAGQQATLRGDGPEPGRLLVQIDRVPVARHVQRIGGATLVINYRIESDSNAPAEPSDTPHLVFLQATTTLDGLVMTFDAQVGHGMPAEIDLAPDPERSLDLPPDLFAVLGRAWRPLRRTAHGWRAPLRIASNEPARTPDLEAKLARTTEHLIDTFAHPPAHFHTTWRRERWFAFLREAIGLLLVIGLFLLGPALLLLDASEGSLIRLLSFVMPALLVLFLIARHESPVMRIPPRPEPLPADAW
;
A
#
# COMPACT_ATOMS: atom_id res chain seq x y z
N MET A 1 4.07 34.37 44.93
CA MET A 1 5.19 33.88 44.09
C MET A 1 4.73 33.87 42.64
N ARG A 2 5.29 34.76 41.80
CA ARG A 2 5.04 34.83 40.36
C ARG A 2 5.98 33.86 39.65
N PRO A 3 5.59 33.19 38.55
CA PRO A 3 6.55 32.78 37.54
C PRO A 3 6.82 33.94 36.56
N LEU A 4 8.11 34.12 36.25
CA LEU A 4 8.66 35.06 35.29
C LEU A 4 8.58 34.51 33.86
N TRP A 5 7.93 35.26 32.97
CA TRP A 5 8.17 35.37 31.52
C TRP A 5 7.71 34.24 30.55
N PRO A 6 7.41 34.59 29.27
CA PRO A 6 6.35 33.98 28.45
C PRO A 6 6.87 33.06 27.31
N PRO A 7 6.00 32.28 26.64
CA PRO A 7 6.35 31.61 25.39
C PRO A 7 6.44 32.62 24.23
N LEU A 8 7.57 32.56 23.52
CA LEU A 8 7.84 33.27 22.28
C LEU A 8 6.82 32.89 21.18
N PHE A 9 6.33 33.93 20.52
CA PHE A 9 5.40 33.92 19.39
C PHE A 9 5.82 32.95 18.27
N LYS A 10 4.93 32.01 17.94
CA LYS A 10 4.74 31.50 16.56
C LYS A 10 3.33 31.87 16.12
N ARG A 11 3.12 33.16 15.82
CA ARG A 11 1.91 33.64 15.14
C ARG A 11 2.01 33.31 13.64
N ASP A 12 0.97 32.64 13.16
CA ASP A 12 0.29 32.86 11.87
C ASP A 12 1.02 32.63 10.54
N ILE A 13 1.54 31.41 10.33
CA ILE A 13 1.65 30.84 8.96
C ILE A 13 0.66 29.69 8.74
N ARG A 14 0.31 28.93 9.79
CA ARG A 14 -0.70 27.86 9.68
C ARG A 14 -2.12 28.39 9.46
N VAL A 15 -2.53 29.47 10.13
CA VAL A 15 -3.91 29.97 10.02
C VAL A 15 -4.20 30.55 8.63
N ILE A 16 -3.21 31.17 7.97
CA ILE A 16 -3.36 31.68 6.60
C ILE A 16 -3.41 30.52 5.59
N ARG A 17 -2.59 29.48 5.76
CA ARG A 17 -2.62 28.28 4.90
C ARG A 17 -3.92 27.49 5.07
N THR A 18 -4.44 27.40 6.29
CA THR A 18 -5.72 26.74 6.58
C THR A 18 -6.90 27.53 6.04
N ARG A 19 -6.92 28.88 6.14
CA ARG A 19 -7.97 29.70 5.49
C ARG A 19 -7.93 29.61 3.98
N ALA A 20 -6.74 29.64 3.36
CA ALA A 20 -6.60 29.48 1.92
C ALA A 20 -7.05 28.09 1.43
N HIS A 21 -6.75 27.03 2.19
CA HIS A 21 -7.17 25.66 1.86
C HIS A 21 -8.68 25.47 2.04
N VAL A 22 -9.28 26.03 3.09
CA VAL A 22 -10.73 25.97 3.32
C VAL A 22 -11.49 26.81 2.29
N GLN A 23 -10.96 27.98 1.89
CA GLN A 23 -11.54 28.82 0.86
C GLN A 23 -11.40 28.20 -0.55
N ALA A 24 -10.26 27.57 -0.85
CA ALA A 24 -10.07 26.80 -2.08
C ALA A 24 -11.01 25.59 -2.13
N GLU A 25 -11.22 24.90 -1.03
CA GLU A 25 -12.16 23.77 -0.94
C GLU A 25 -13.63 24.23 -1.07
N GLN A 26 -13.98 25.40 -0.51
CA GLN A 26 -15.31 26.00 -0.68
C GLN A 26 -15.55 26.56 -2.09
N ASP A 27 -14.54 27.16 -2.74
CA ASP A 27 -14.61 27.63 -4.12
C ASP A 27 -14.66 26.47 -5.12
N SER A 28 -13.94 25.37 -4.87
CA SER A 28 -14.05 24.10 -5.61
C SER A 28 -15.44 23.49 -5.48
N ARG A 29 -16.03 23.51 -4.27
CA ARG A 29 -17.42 23.06 -4.02
C ARG A 29 -18.49 24.00 -4.59
N ARG A 30 -18.18 25.28 -4.84
CA ARG A 30 -19.08 26.21 -5.53
C ARG A 30 -18.99 26.10 -7.06
N GLN A 31 -17.80 25.87 -7.61
CA GLN A 31 -17.58 25.67 -9.05
C GLN A 31 -17.98 24.28 -9.55
N SER A 32 -18.04 23.27 -8.68
CA SER A 32 -18.62 21.95 -8.99
C SER A 32 -20.11 22.00 -9.38
N ARG A 33 -20.75 23.18 -9.35
CA ARG A 33 -22.15 23.37 -9.73
C ARG A 33 -22.37 23.79 -11.18
N ILE A 34 -21.36 24.26 -11.91
CA ILE A 34 -21.52 24.64 -13.32
C ILE A 34 -21.21 23.42 -14.20
N PRO A 35 -22.19 22.89 -14.93
CA PRO A 35 -21.98 21.79 -15.86
C PRO A 35 -21.02 22.20 -16.98
N LEU A 36 -20.31 21.22 -17.56
CA LEU A 36 -19.48 21.48 -18.73
C LEU A 36 -20.36 21.97 -19.90
N SER A 37 -19.98 23.09 -20.52
CA SER A 37 -20.58 23.52 -21.78
C SER A 37 -20.10 22.63 -22.93
N HIS A 38 -20.79 22.70 -24.06
CA HIS A 38 -20.35 21.98 -25.27
C HIS A 38 -18.98 22.46 -25.75
N HIS A 39 -18.71 23.77 -25.68
CA HIS A 39 -17.41 24.35 -26.02
C HIS A 39 -16.31 23.88 -25.06
N ASP A 40 -16.60 23.75 -23.76
CA ASP A 40 -15.64 23.22 -22.79
C ASP A 40 -15.24 21.78 -23.14
N ILE A 41 -16.21 20.93 -23.50
CA ILE A 41 -15.94 19.53 -23.88
C ILE A 41 -15.04 19.47 -25.11
N ILE A 42 -15.33 20.27 -26.15
CA ILE A 42 -14.50 20.32 -27.37
C ILE A 42 -13.07 20.76 -27.03
N ALA A 43 -12.93 21.84 -26.27
CA ALA A 43 -11.62 22.37 -25.88
C ALA A 43 -10.81 21.36 -25.03
N LEU A 44 -11.46 20.68 -24.09
CA LEU A 44 -10.81 19.68 -23.23
C LEU A 44 -10.49 18.39 -23.98
N ALA A 45 -11.29 18.01 -24.97
CA ALA A 45 -11.10 16.81 -25.77
C ALA A 45 -10.03 16.97 -26.87
N GLU A 46 -9.73 18.19 -27.31
CA GLU A 46 -8.79 18.48 -28.39
C GLU A 46 -7.46 17.70 -28.32
N PRO A 47 -6.69 17.69 -27.20
CA PRO A 47 -5.44 16.94 -27.14
C PRO A 47 -5.63 15.41 -27.26
N PHE A 48 -6.78 14.88 -26.83
CA PHE A 48 -7.11 13.45 -26.91
C PHE A 48 -7.51 13.07 -28.33
N THR A 49 -8.29 13.90 -29.01
CA THR A 49 -8.64 13.69 -30.42
C THR A 49 -7.39 13.70 -31.30
N ARG A 50 -6.42 14.58 -31.02
CA ARG A 50 -5.13 14.61 -31.72
C ARG A 50 -4.30 13.34 -31.54
N SER A 51 -4.44 12.62 -30.42
CA SER A 51 -3.80 11.31 -30.22
C SER A 51 -4.66 10.12 -30.68
N GLY A 52 -5.76 10.39 -31.39
CA GLY A 52 -6.65 9.36 -31.94
C GLY A 52 -7.74 8.86 -30.99
N ARG A 53 -7.90 9.46 -29.80
CA ARG A 53 -8.97 9.11 -28.86
C ARG A 53 -10.27 9.85 -29.21
N GLN A 54 -11.39 9.14 -29.26
CA GLN A 54 -12.69 9.74 -29.54
C GLN A 54 -13.51 9.91 -28.27
N VAL A 55 -14.17 11.05 -28.10
CA VAL A 55 -15.09 11.27 -26.97
C VAL A 55 -16.33 10.37 -27.13
N ASP A 56 -16.74 9.75 -26.04
CA ASP A 56 -18.04 9.10 -25.91
C ASP A 56 -19.02 10.09 -25.24
N LEU A 57 -19.82 10.77 -26.06
CA LEU A 57 -20.78 11.76 -25.59
C LEU A 57 -21.92 11.14 -24.77
N ALA A 58 -22.26 9.86 -25.01
CA ALA A 58 -23.32 9.17 -24.29
C ALA A 58 -22.86 8.73 -22.89
N ALA A 59 -21.59 8.33 -22.77
CA ALA A 59 -21.00 7.96 -21.48
C ALA A 59 -20.46 9.16 -20.68
N SER A 60 -20.30 10.33 -21.30
CA SER A 60 -19.85 11.55 -20.63
C SER A 60 -20.97 12.17 -19.78
N ASP A 61 -20.60 12.72 -18.61
CA ASP A 61 -21.50 13.40 -17.71
C ASP A 61 -21.10 14.86 -17.54
N ARG A 62 -21.91 15.75 -18.11
CA ARG A 62 -21.68 17.19 -18.08
C ARG A 62 -21.90 17.78 -16.69
N LEU A 63 -22.86 17.25 -15.92
CA LEU A 63 -23.20 17.72 -14.58
C LEU A 63 -22.09 17.32 -13.60
N ALA A 64 -21.60 16.08 -13.70
CA ALA A 64 -20.46 15.58 -12.92
C ALA A 64 -19.10 16.05 -13.46
N ARG A 65 -19.08 16.80 -14.57
CA ARG A 65 -17.88 17.34 -15.23
C ARG A 65 -16.86 16.26 -15.58
N ARG A 66 -17.37 15.14 -16.12
CA ARG A 66 -16.64 13.93 -16.48
C ARG A 66 -16.78 13.68 -17.98
N ILE A 67 -15.66 13.60 -18.69
CA ILE A 67 -15.59 13.25 -20.12
C ILE A 67 -15.04 11.82 -20.22
N GLN A 68 -15.79 10.94 -20.87
CA GLN A 68 -15.36 9.58 -21.16
C GLN A 68 -14.95 9.46 -22.63
N PHE A 69 -13.94 8.64 -22.90
CA PHE A 69 -13.49 8.33 -24.24
C PHE A 69 -13.92 6.92 -24.64
N LYS A 70 -14.10 6.71 -25.94
CA LYS A 70 -14.41 5.39 -26.49
C LYS A 70 -13.29 4.39 -26.14
N PRO A 71 -13.65 3.11 -25.89
CA PRO A 71 -12.67 2.12 -25.47
C PRO A 71 -11.61 1.87 -26.53
N THR A 72 -10.38 1.60 -26.11
CA THR A 72 -9.28 1.15 -26.98
C THR A 72 -8.84 -0.24 -26.56
N HIS A 73 -8.51 -1.11 -27.50
CA HIS A 73 -8.07 -2.47 -27.20
C HIS A 73 -6.55 -2.58 -27.33
N HIS A 74 -5.93 -3.19 -26.33
CA HIS A 74 -4.51 -3.45 -26.28
C HIS A 74 -4.28 -4.95 -26.18
N ARG A 75 -3.24 -5.43 -26.86
CA ARG A 75 -2.72 -6.78 -26.62
C ARG A 75 -1.58 -6.64 -25.62
N ALA A 76 -1.72 -7.23 -24.43
CA ALA A 76 -0.59 -7.34 -23.52
C ALA A 76 0.39 -8.36 -24.12
N GLU A 77 1.63 -7.93 -24.37
CA GLU A 77 2.70 -8.81 -24.90
C GLU A 77 3.19 -9.86 -23.90
N THR A 78 2.67 -9.86 -22.67
CA THR A 78 2.97 -10.88 -21.67
C THR A 78 2.56 -12.27 -22.16
N ASP A 79 3.36 -13.27 -21.79
CA ASP A 79 3.20 -14.66 -22.23
C ASP A 79 1.74 -15.14 -22.02
N GLY A 80 1.03 -15.40 -23.12
CA GLY A 80 -0.42 -15.66 -23.14
C GLY A 80 -1.34 -14.46 -23.47
N ALA A 81 -0.89 -13.49 -24.27
CA ALA A 81 -1.67 -12.47 -24.99
C ALA A 81 -3.05 -12.15 -24.39
N THR A 82 -3.09 -11.45 -23.26
CA THR A 82 -4.36 -11.00 -22.68
C THR A 82 -4.84 -9.75 -23.42
N LEU A 83 -6.06 -9.79 -23.95
CA LEU A 83 -6.72 -8.59 -24.49
C LEU A 83 -7.12 -7.70 -23.30
N LEU A 84 -6.68 -6.44 -23.34
CA LEU A 84 -7.03 -5.42 -22.37
C LEU A 84 -7.89 -4.37 -23.04
N THR A 85 -9.01 -4.04 -22.41
CA THR A 85 -9.87 -2.93 -22.82
C THR A 85 -9.56 -1.72 -21.96
N GLU A 86 -9.07 -0.66 -22.60
CA GLU A 86 -8.74 0.61 -21.99
C GLU A 86 -9.91 1.58 -22.09
N HIS A 87 -10.27 2.17 -20.96
CA HIS A 87 -11.14 3.32 -20.87
C HIS A 87 -10.38 4.51 -20.28
N LEU A 88 -10.46 5.66 -20.93
CA LEU A 88 -9.94 6.91 -20.41
C LEU A 88 -11.08 7.78 -19.89
N VAL A 89 -10.86 8.40 -18.73
CA VAL A 89 -11.82 9.29 -18.07
C VAL A 89 -11.11 10.56 -17.64
N LEU A 90 -11.56 11.70 -18.15
CA LEU A 90 -11.09 13.02 -17.73
C LEU A 90 -12.14 13.68 -16.83
N GLU A 91 -11.75 14.04 -15.61
CA GLU A 91 -12.58 14.75 -14.65
C GLU A 91 -12.06 16.18 -14.47
N HIS A 92 -12.97 17.17 -14.49
CA HIS A 92 -12.65 18.57 -14.24
C HIS A 92 -13.04 18.97 -12.81
N LEU A 93 -12.06 18.93 -11.91
CA LEU A 93 -12.23 19.04 -10.46
C LEU A 93 -12.37 20.48 -9.93
N GLY A 94 -12.17 21.50 -10.77
CA GLY A 94 -12.24 22.90 -10.38
C GLY A 94 -11.21 23.74 -11.13
N ARG A 95 -10.79 24.88 -10.55
CA ARG A 95 -9.88 25.87 -11.18
C ARG A 95 -8.63 25.22 -11.79
N ARG A 96 -8.68 24.96 -13.12
CA ARG A 96 -7.59 24.33 -13.88
C ARG A 96 -7.00 23.14 -13.14
N HIS A 97 -7.85 22.27 -12.61
CA HIS A 97 -7.42 21.03 -11.98
C HIS A 97 -8.19 19.89 -12.61
N PHE A 98 -7.45 19.02 -13.26
CA PHE A 98 -7.97 17.88 -13.99
C PHE A 98 -7.38 16.61 -13.42
N ARG A 99 -8.20 15.57 -13.46
CA ARG A 99 -7.76 14.21 -13.21
C ARG A 99 -8.00 13.40 -14.45
N LEU A 100 -6.95 12.77 -14.94
CA LEU A 100 -7.06 11.77 -15.99
C LEU A 100 -6.86 10.40 -15.35
N THR A 101 -7.83 9.52 -15.56
CA THR A 101 -7.78 8.14 -15.09
C THR A 101 -7.85 7.21 -16.29
N ARG A 102 -6.84 6.35 -16.42
CA ARG A 102 -6.86 5.19 -17.30
C ARG A 102 -7.35 3.98 -16.51
N ILE A 103 -8.32 3.28 -17.05
CA ILE A 103 -8.88 2.05 -16.49
C ILE A 103 -8.65 0.94 -17.51
N LEU A 104 -7.95 -0.12 -17.11
CA LEU A 104 -7.66 -1.28 -17.92
C LEU A 104 -8.44 -2.46 -17.38
N THR A 105 -9.31 -3.04 -18.20
CA THR A 105 -10.08 -4.24 -17.83
C THR A 105 -9.55 -5.44 -18.62
N ASN A 106 -9.23 -6.52 -17.92
CA ASN A 106 -8.82 -7.78 -18.55
C ASN A 106 -10.02 -8.69 -18.88
N ALA A 107 -9.77 -9.80 -19.57
CA ALA A 107 -10.82 -10.75 -19.95
C ALA A 107 -11.54 -11.40 -18.74
N ALA A 108 -10.88 -11.45 -17.58
CA ALA A 108 -11.47 -11.92 -16.33
C ALA A 108 -12.29 -10.85 -15.60
N GLY A 109 -12.43 -9.64 -16.17
CA GLY A 109 -13.17 -8.53 -15.57
C GLY A 109 -12.42 -7.79 -14.46
N GLN A 110 -11.17 -8.13 -14.17
CA GLN A 110 -10.35 -7.42 -13.19
C GLN A 110 -9.89 -6.07 -13.76
N GLN A 111 -9.77 -5.05 -12.91
CA GLN A 111 -9.51 -3.67 -13.32
C GLN A 111 -8.24 -3.09 -12.70
N ALA A 112 -7.36 -2.54 -13.54
CA ALA A 112 -6.19 -1.77 -13.16
C ALA A 112 -6.43 -0.29 -13.45
N THR A 113 -5.86 0.58 -12.63
CA THR A 113 -6.00 2.03 -12.78
C THR A 113 -4.65 2.75 -12.81
N LEU A 114 -4.52 3.74 -13.70
CA LEU A 114 -3.49 4.77 -13.62
C LEU A 114 -4.16 6.12 -13.46
N ARG A 115 -3.74 6.89 -12.47
CA ARG A 115 -4.27 8.22 -12.23
C ARG A 115 -3.19 9.28 -12.32
N GLY A 116 -3.44 10.33 -13.09
CA GLY A 116 -2.66 11.57 -13.06
C GLY A 116 -3.54 12.76 -12.69
N ASP A 117 -3.04 13.66 -11.85
CA ASP A 117 -3.68 14.92 -11.48
C ASP A 117 -2.80 16.10 -11.93
N GLY A 118 -3.40 17.15 -12.49
CA GLY A 118 -2.64 18.28 -12.99
C GLY A 118 -3.48 19.34 -13.71
N PRO A 119 -2.87 20.46 -14.14
CA PRO A 119 -3.60 21.59 -14.69
C PRO A 119 -3.86 21.54 -16.20
N GLU A 120 -3.15 20.68 -16.93
CA GLU A 120 -3.18 20.62 -18.38
C GLU A 120 -3.53 19.21 -18.86
N PRO A 121 -4.73 18.98 -19.43
CA PRO A 121 -5.16 17.65 -19.88
C PRO A 121 -4.20 17.01 -20.89
N GLY A 122 -3.63 17.80 -21.81
CA GLY A 122 -2.67 17.31 -22.80
C GLY A 122 -1.37 16.79 -22.17
N ARG A 123 -0.88 17.40 -21.08
CA ARG A 123 0.29 16.89 -20.36
C ARG A 123 -0.03 15.61 -19.62
N LEU A 124 -1.20 15.53 -18.98
CA LEU A 124 -1.65 14.31 -18.30
C LEU A 124 -1.74 13.13 -19.27
N LEU A 125 -2.26 13.37 -20.48
CA LEU A 125 -2.32 12.35 -21.52
C LEU A 125 -0.94 11.83 -21.91
N VAL A 126 0.02 12.74 -22.17
CA VAL A 126 1.40 12.36 -22.48
C VAL A 126 2.04 11.54 -21.36
N GLN A 127 1.81 11.92 -20.10
CA GLN A 127 2.34 11.17 -18.95
C GLN A 127 1.72 9.78 -18.82
N ILE A 128 0.41 9.64 -19.02
CA ILE A 128 -0.29 8.36 -18.98
C ILE A 128 0.16 7.44 -20.13
N ASP A 129 0.24 7.96 -21.35
CA ASP A 129 0.62 7.19 -22.53
C ASP A 129 2.09 6.69 -22.44
N ARG A 130 2.96 7.38 -21.71
CA ARG A 130 4.33 6.92 -21.43
C ARG A 130 4.42 5.69 -20.55
N VAL A 131 3.41 5.42 -19.72
CA VAL A 131 3.40 4.27 -18.82
C VAL A 131 2.86 3.06 -19.59
N PRO A 132 3.70 2.02 -19.85
CA PRO A 132 3.27 0.88 -20.66
C PRO A 132 2.08 0.15 -20.03
N VAL A 133 1.13 -0.27 -20.86
CA VAL A 133 -0.06 -1.01 -20.43
C VAL A 133 0.32 -2.31 -19.71
N ALA A 134 1.38 -2.99 -20.16
CA ALA A 134 1.90 -4.22 -19.54
C ALA A 134 2.36 -4.03 -18.08
N ARG A 135 2.66 -2.79 -17.65
CA ARG A 135 3.05 -2.53 -16.26
C ARG A 135 1.89 -2.72 -15.27
N HIS A 136 0.66 -2.54 -15.75
CA HIS A 136 -0.56 -2.66 -14.96
C HIS A 136 -1.04 -4.09 -14.78
N VAL A 137 -0.66 -4.98 -15.70
CA VAL A 137 -1.12 -6.38 -15.71
C VAL A 137 0.10 -7.27 -15.84
N GLN A 138 0.51 -7.84 -14.72
CA GLN A 138 1.69 -8.71 -14.65
C GLN A 138 1.26 -10.16 -14.47
N ARG A 139 2.02 -11.09 -15.05
CA ARG A 139 1.78 -12.52 -14.89
C ARG A 139 2.90 -13.14 -14.08
N ILE A 140 2.58 -13.77 -12.96
CA ILE A 140 3.54 -14.37 -12.04
C ILE A 140 3.05 -15.75 -11.67
N GLY A 141 3.84 -16.79 -11.93
CA GLY A 141 3.48 -18.18 -11.62
C GLY A 141 2.14 -18.65 -12.22
N GLY A 142 1.72 -18.07 -13.35
CA GLY A 142 0.42 -18.35 -13.97
C GLY A 142 -0.73 -17.44 -13.50
N ALA A 143 -0.60 -16.78 -12.36
CA ALA A 143 -1.58 -15.83 -11.83
C ALA A 143 -1.47 -14.45 -12.49
N THR A 144 -2.61 -13.78 -12.66
CA THR A 144 -2.70 -12.43 -13.22
C THR A 144 -2.85 -11.41 -12.10
N LEU A 145 -1.83 -10.56 -11.95
CA LEU A 145 -1.83 -9.43 -11.04
C LEU A 145 -2.29 -8.18 -11.77
N VAL A 146 -3.15 -7.43 -11.11
CA VAL A 146 -3.68 -6.17 -11.61
C VAL A 146 -3.28 -5.07 -10.65
N ILE A 147 -2.58 -4.05 -11.15
CA ILE A 147 -1.86 -3.07 -10.33
C ILE A 147 -2.35 -1.65 -10.62
N ASN A 148 -2.67 -0.95 -9.53
CA ASN A 148 -3.12 0.42 -9.48
C ASN A 148 -1.96 1.35 -9.14
N TYR A 149 -1.80 2.40 -9.94
CA TYR A 149 -0.74 3.40 -9.77
C TYR A 149 -1.31 4.82 -9.82
N ARG A 150 -0.56 5.75 -9.25
CA ARG A 150 -0.71 7.19 -9.46
C ARG A 150 0.57 7.77 -10.00
N ILE A 151 0.47 8.71 -10.93
CA ILE A 151 1.59 9.56 -11.35
C ILE A 151 1.70 10.72 -10.37
N GLU A 152 2.85 10.86 -9.74
CA GLU A 152 3.20 12.04 -8.99
C GLU A 152 3.82 13.06 -9.96
N SER A 153 3.11 14.18 -10.17
CA SER A 153 3.66 15.31 -10.91
C SER A 153 4.37 16.23 -9.94
N ASP A 154 5.68 16.43 -10.10
CA ASP A 154 6.35 17.52 -9.41
C ASP A 154 5.79 18.84 -9.96
N SER A 155 5.04 19.57 -9.12
CA SER A 155 4.33 20.78 -9.52
C SER A 155 5.29 21.93 -9.86
N ASN A 156 6.56 21.82 -9.44
CA ASN A 156 7.56 22.89 -9.53
C ASN A 156 8.71 22.58 -10.49
N ALA A 157 8.84 21.35 -10.99
CA ALA A 157 9.89 21.01 -11.92
C ALA A 157 9.48 21.39 -13.37
N PRO A 158 10.29 22.16 -14.11
CA PRO A 158 10.09 22.29 -15.55
C PRO A 158 10.25 20.89 -16.17
N ALA A 159 9.16 20.39 -16.75
CA ALA A 159 9.12 19.07 -17.34
C ALA A 159 10.08 18.99 -18.53
N GLU A 160 11.22 18.32 -18.35
CA GLU A 160 12.02 17.90 -19.49
C GLU A 160 11.30 16.77 -20.22
N PRO A 161 11.30 16.77 -21.57
CA PRO A 161 10.63 15.74 -22.36
C PRO A 161 11.21 14.33 -22.15
N SER A 162 12.36 14.16 -21.50
CA SER A 162 12.96 12.86 -21.15
C SER A 162 12.49 12.29 -19.81
N ASP A 163 11.71 13.04 -19.02
CA ASP A 163 11.46 12.62 -17.65
C ASP A 163 10.49 11.42 -17.60
N THR A 164 10.92 10.37 -16.92
CA THR A 164 10.11 9.16 -16.74
C THR A 164 9.05 9.46 -15.69
N PRO A 165 7.75 9.21 -15.96
CA PRO A 165 6.71 9.54 -15.00
C PRO A 165 6.97 8.85 -13.65
N HIS A 166 7.01 9.62 -12.57
CA HIS A 166 7.18 9.10 -11.23
C HIS A 166 5.91 8.37 -10.81
N LEU A 167 5.99 7.04 -10.77
CA LEU A 167 4.88 6.18 -10.38
C LEU A 167 4.88 5.95 -8.87
N VAL A 168 3.69 5.99 -8.30
CA VAL A 168 3.39 5.61 -6.92
C VAL A 168 2.46 4.42 -6.96
N PHE A 169 2.94 3.27 -6.49
CA PHE A 169 2.14 2.07 -6.29
C PHE A 169 1.03 2.34 -5.26
N LEU A 170 -0.21 2.03 -5.61
CA LEU A 170 -1.36 2.19 -4.71
C LEU A 170 -1.83 0.85 -4.18
N GLN A 171 -2.13 -0.08 -5.08
CA GLN A 171 -2.74 -1.35 -4.73
C GLN A 171 -2.44 -2.38 -5.82
N ALA A 172 -2.37 -3.66 -5.47
CA ALA A 172 -2.47 -4.74 -6.43
C ALA A 172 -3.46 -5.80 -5.96
N THR A 173 -4.14 -6.44 -6.91
CA THR A 173 -5.05 -7.54 -6.62
C THR A 173 -4.74 -8.71 -7.55
N THR A 174 -4.87 -9.92 -7.02
CA THR A 174 -4.81 -11.16 -7.80
C THR A 174 -5.77 -12.19 -7.20
N THR A 175 -6.14 -13.16 -8.02
CA THR A 175 -6.98 -14.29 -7.61
C THR A 175 -6.17 -15.57 -7.80
N LEU A 176 -6.06 -16.36 -6.74
CA LEU A 176 -5.26 -17.58 -6.65
C LEU A 176 -6.17 -18.70 -6.12
N ASP A 177 -6.60 -19.63 -6.96
CA ASP A 177 -7.41 -20.80 -6.56
C ASP A 177 -8.52 -20.48 -5.54
N GLY A 178 -9.43 -19.54 -5.83
CA GLY A 178 -10.49 -19.17 -4.88
C GLY A 178 -10.00 -18.41 -3.63
N LEU A 179 -8.83 -17.77 -3.72
CA LEU A 179 -8.33 -16.80 -2.75
C LEU A 179 -8.09 -15.47 -3.45
N VAL A 180 -8.70 -14.41 -2.96
CA VAL A 180 -8.40 -13.05 -3.42
C VAL A 180 -7.31 -12.48 -2.55
N MET A 181 -6.16 -12.17 -3.16
CA MET A 181 -5.08 -11.46 -2.51
C MET A 181 -5.10 -9.99 -2.92
N THR A 182 -5.09 -9.11 -1.94
CA THR A 182 -4.96 -7.66 -2.12
C THR A 182 -3.72 -7.15 -1.40
N PHE A 183 -2.86 -6.45 -2.11
CA PHE A 183 -1.77 -5.64 -1.57
C PHE A 183 -2.22 -4.20 -1.54
N ASP A 184 -2.36 -3.61 -0.35
CA ASP A 184 -2.74 -2.21 -0.17
C ASP A 184 -1.56 -1.38 0.35
N ALA A 185 -1.12 -0.41 -0.45
CA ALA A 185 -0.09 0.55 -0.09
C ALA A 185 -0.65 1.98 0.14
N GLN A 186 -1.97 2.17 0.08
CA GLN A 186 -2.67 3.44 0.35
C GLN A 186 -2.78 3.75 1.84
N VAL A 187 -1.74 3.40 2.58
CA VAL A 187 -1.58 3.67 4.00
C VAL A 187 -0.92 5.03 4.22
N GLY A 188 -1.05 5.60 5.41
CA GLY A 188 -0.42 6.88 5.76
C GLY A 188 1.09 6.91 5.50
N HIS A 189 1.66 8.11 5.42
CA HIS A 189 3.11 8.27 5.21
C HIS A 189 3.93 7.47 6.23
N GLY A 190 4.89 6.67 5.75
CA GLY A 190 5.75 5.83 6.60
C GLY A 190 5.05 4.60 7.21
N MET A 191 3.78 4.36 6.89
CA MET A 191 3.05 3.16 7.33
C MET A 191 3.42 1.96 6.45
N PRO A 192 3.43 0.74 7.03
CA PRO A 192 3.61 -0.50 6.28
C PRO A 192 2.43 -0.74 5.34
N ALA A 193 2.68 -1.34 4.18
CA ALA A 193 1.61 -1.86 3.34
C ALA A 193 0.88 -3.00 4.05
N GLU A 194 -0.34 -3.30 3.62
CA GLU A 194 -1.13 -4.42 4.13
C GLU A 194 -1.32 -5.46 3.03
N ILE A 195 -1.23 -6.73 3.40
CA ILE A 195 -1.58 -7.86 2.55
C ILE A 195 -2.86 -8.46 3.14
N ASP A 196 -3.93 -8.42 2.37
CA ASP A 196 -5.21 -9.01 2.71
C ASP A 196 -5.45 -10.26 1.86
N LEU A 197 -5.88 -11.34 2.52
CA LEU A 197 -6.30 -12.58 1.89
C LEU A 197 -7.77 -12.83 2.25
N ALA A 198 -8.64 -12.85 1.25
CA ALA A 198 -10.06 -13.15 1.42
C ALA A 198 -10.38 -14.46 0.71
N PRO A 199 -10.87 -15.49 1.42
CA PRO A 199 -11.29 -16.73 0.79
C PRO A 199 -12.56 -16.47 -0.04
N ASP A 200 -12.72 -17.21 -1.13
CA ASP A 200 -14.00 -17.35 -1.81
C ASP A 200 -15.04 -17.88 -0.80
N PRO A 201 -16.27 -17.33 -0.75
CA PRO A 201 -17.33 -17.80 0.15
C PRO A 201 -17.57 -19.31 0.16
N GLU A 202 -17.23 -20.03 -0.91
CA GLU A 202 -17.39 -21.49 -1.00
C GLU A 202 -16.22 -22.29 -0.39
N ARG A 203 -15.11 -21.62 -0.02
CA ARG A 203 -13.89 -22.29 0.49
C ARG A 203 -13.64 -21.93 1.95
N SER A 204 -13.47 -22.95 2.79
CA SER A 204 -12.91 -22.78 4.13
C SER A 204 -11.41 -22.97 4.06
N LEU A 205 -10.64 -22.01 4.59
CA LEU A 205 -9.19 -22.09 4.70
C LEU A 205 -8.82 -21.85 6.16
N ASP A 206 -7.78 -22.54 6.65
CA ASP A 206 -7.16 -22.27 7.94
C ASP A 206 -5.67 -21.99 7.73
N LEU A 207 -5.38 -20.73 7.39
CA LEU A 207 -4.02 -20.32 7.06
C LEU A 207 -3.17 -20.14 8.31
N PRO A 208 -1.94 -20.68 8.33
CA PRO A 208 -1.05 -20.54 9.46
C PRO A 208 -0.56 -19.10 9.62
N PRO A 209 -0.34 -18.60 10.85
CA PRO A 209 0.08 -17.23 11.09
C PRO A 209 1.48 -16.93 10.52
N ASP A 210 2.32 -17.94 10.36
CA ASP A 210 3.67 -17.79 9.81
C ASP A 210 3.74 -17.92 8.28
N LEU A 211 2.60 -18.06 7.57
CA LEU A 211 2.53 -18.22 6.12
C LEU A 211 3.42 -17.24 5.36
N PHE A 212 3.41 -15.96 5.74
CA PHE A 212 4.26 -14.94 5.13
C PHE A 212 5.55 -14.68 5.90
N ALA A 213 5.57 -14.93 7.22
CA ALA A 213 6.71 -14.60 8.06
C ALA A 213 7.99 -15.36 7.65
N VAL A 214 7.83 -16.53 7.01
CA VAL A 214 8.91 -17.35 6.43
C VAL A 214 9.66 -16.65 5.27
N LEU A 215 9.04 -15.66 4.60
CA LEU A 215 9.67 -14.94 3.49
C LEU A 215 10.76 -13.96 3.94
N GLY A 216 10.79 -13.60 5.23
CA GLY A 216 11.83 -12.78 5.81
C GLY A 216 11.31 -11.72 6.77
N ARG A 217 12.16 -10.74 7.10
CA ARG A 217 11.87 -9.71 8.12
C ARG A 217 10.84 -8.68 7.70
N ALA A 218 10.64 -8.50 6.40
CA ALA A 218 9.68 -7.53 5.88
C ALA A 218 8.23 -8.00 6.08
N TRP A 219 8.00 -9.31 5.99
CA TRP A 219 6.69 -9.94 6.15
C TRP A 219 6.40 -10.21 7.62
N ARG A 220 5.28 -9.65 8.10
CA ARG A 220 4.79 -9.88 9.45
C ARG A 220 3.82 -11.07 9.49
N PRO A 221 3.58 -11.66 10.67
CA PRO A 221 2.66 -12.76 10.81
C PRO A 221 1.25 -12.39 10.34
N LEU A 222 0.61 -13.36 9.71
CA LEU A 222 -0.76 -13.33 9.26
C LEU A 222 -1.71 -13.38 10.45
N ARG A 223 -2.72 -12.51 10.44
CA ARG A 223 -3.72 -12.41 11.51
C ARG A 223 -5.10 -12.65 10.92
N ARG A 224 -5.88 -13.50 11.57
CA ARG A 224 -7.28 -13.75 11.19
C ARG A 224 -8.13 -12.52 11.50
N THR A 225 -8.96 -12.13 10.55
CA THR A 225 -9.95 -11.05 10.63
C THR A 225 -11.36 -11.62 10.39
N ALA A 226 -12.40 -10.79 10.44
CA ALA A 226 -13.77 -11.21 10.14
C ALA A 226 -13.97 -11.61 8.67
N HIS A 227 -13.13 -11.11 7.76
CA HIS A 227 -13.28 -11.27 6.30
C HIS A 227 -12.16 -12.09 5.66
N GLY A 228 -11.31 -12.74 6.47
CA GLY A 228 -10.19 -13.53 5.98
C GLY A 228 -8.95 -13.32 6.85
N TRP A 229 -7.83 -12.95 6.23
CA TRP A 229 -6.56 -12.73 6.91
C TRP A 229 -5.86 -11.45 6.46
N ARG A 230 -5.08 -10.87 7.37
CA ARG A 230 -4.30 -9.66 7.13
C ARG A 230 -2.88 -9.80 7.67
N ALA A 231 -1.90 -9.34 6.90
CA ALA A 231 -0.51 -9.27 7.31
C ALA A 231 0.12 -7.92 6.94
N PRO A 232 0.75 -7.21 7.89
CA PRO A 232 1.53 -6.03 7.56
C PRO A 232 2.82 -6.40 6.80
N LEU A 233 3.20 -5.54 5.86
CA LEU A 233 4.40 -5.65 5.06
C LEU A 233 5.25 -4.37 5.21
N ARG A 234 6.46 -4.54 5.73
CA ARG A 234 7.42 -3.44 5.80
C ARG A 234 7.91 -3.12 4.40
N ILE A 235 7.86 -1.84 4.03
CA ILE A 235 8.25 -1.32 2.73
C ILE A 235 9.16 -0.11 2.91
N ALA A 236 9.88 0.29 1.86
CA ALA A 236 10.63 1.54 1.88
C ALA A 236 9.68 2.72 2.14
N SER A 237 10.14 3.68 2.95
CA SER A 237 9.27 4.74 3.48
C SER A 237 8.82 5.74 2.41
N ASN A 238 9.72 6.06 1.46
CA ASN A 238 9.57 7.17 0.53
C ASN A 238 9.83 6.73 -0.91
N GLU A 239 9.21 7.44 -1.85
CA GLU A 239 9.57 7.37 -3.26
C GLU A 239 10.94 8.03 -3.51
N PRO A 240 11.70 7.58 -4.53
CA PRO A 240 11.35 6.62 -5.59
C PRO A 240 11.64 5.14 -5.26
N ALA A 241 12.15 4.84 -4.06
CA ALA A 241 12.53 3.47 -3.69
C ALA A 241 11.33 2.60 -3.27
N ARG A 242 10.21 3.22 -2.88
CA ARG A 242 9.02 2.54 -2.36
C ARG A 242 8.29 1.72 -3.41
N THR A 243 8.06 2.27 -4.60
CA THR A 243 7.37 1.54 -5.68
C THR A 243 8.14 0.28 -6.14
N PRO A 244 9.45 0.34 -6.45
CA PRO A 244 10.22 -0.86 -6.81
C PRO A 244 10.29 -1.92 -5.70
N ASP A 245 10.41 -1.49 -4.44
CA ASP A 245 10.42 -2.40 -3.28
C ASP A 245 9.07 -3.12 -3.12
N LEU A 246 7.95 -2.42 -3.34
CA LEU A 246 6.61 -3.00 -3.35
C LEU A 246 6.44 -4.01 -4.49
N GLU A 247 6.83 -3.66 -5.72
CA GLU A 247 6.74 -4.55 -6.89
C GLU A 247 7.55 -5.84 -6.66
N ALA A 248 8.77 -5.74 -6.14
CA ALA A 248 9.60 -6.92 -5.84
C ALA A 248 8.99 -7.82 -4.74
N LYS A 249 8.43 -7.21 -3.68
CA LYS A 249 7.79 -7.98 -2.60
C LYS A 249 6.47 -8.58 -3.02
N LEU A 250 5.70 -7.90 -3.86
CA LEU A 250 4.47 -8.40 -4.46
C LEU A 250 4.77 -9.66 -5.29
N ALA A 251 5.78 -9.59 -6.16
CA ALA A 251 6.21 -10.74 -6.97
C ALA A 251 6.58 -11.94 -6.09
N ARG A 252 7.48 -11.73 -5.13
CA ARG A 252 7.93 -12.79 -4.22
C ARG A 252 6.79 -13.39 -3.38
N THR A 253 5.83 -12.58 -2.94
CA THR A 253 4.69 -13.07 -2.15
C THR A 253 3.75 -13.89 -3.03
N THR A 254 3.52 -13.46 -4.26
CA THR A 254 2.66 -14.18 -5.21
C THR A 254 3.26 -15.52 -5.59
N GLU A 255 4.55 -15.56 -5.92
CA GLU A 255 5.28 -16.81 -6.20
C GLU A 255 5.20 -17.79 -5.02
N HIS A 256 5.40 -17.29 -3.79
CA HIS A 256 5.32 -18.09 -2.59
C HIS A 256 3.94 -18.71 -2.36
N LEU A 257 2.86 -17.94 -2.57
CA LEU A 257 1.51 -18.47 -2.42
C LEU A 257 1.19 -19.52 -3.47
N ILE A 258 1.59 -19.29 -4.72
CA ILE A 258 1.41 -20.24 -5.82
C ILE A 258 2.13 -21.55 -5.51
N ASP A 259 3.40 -21.49 -5.12
CA ASP A 259 4.19 -22.67 -4.75
C ASP A 259 3.62 -23.38 -3.50
N THR A 260 3.20 -22.61 -2.49
CA THR A 260 2.66 -23.18 -1.24
C THR A 260 1.32 -23.89 -1.47
N PHE A 261 0.40 -23.29 -2.24
CA PHE A 261 -0.92 -23.87 -2.48
C PHE A 261 -0.94 -24.95 -3.56
N ALA A 262 0.11 -25.03 -4.40
CA ALA A 262 0.28 -26.15 -5.33
C ALA A 262 0.59 -27.49 -4.62
N HIS A 263 0.96 -27.45 -3.33
CA HIS A 263 1.33 -28.64 -2.56
C HIS A 263 0.40 -28.86 -1.35
N PRO A 264 0.28 -30.10 -0.84
CA PRO A 264 -0.47 -30.38 0.37
C PRO A 264 0.07 -29.63 1.60
N PRO A 265 -0.76 -29.30 2.61
CA PRO A 265 -0.35 -28.53 3.79
C PRO A 265 0.87 -29.03 4.56
N ALA A 266 1.06 -30.35 4.61
CA ALA A 266 2.22 -30.96 5.25
C ALA A 266 3.55 -30.53 4.60
N HIS A 267 3.56 -30.28 3.29
CA HIS A 267 4.75 -29.90 2.54
C HIS A 267 5.29 -28.52 2.95
N PHE A 268 4.40 -27.60 3.37
CA PHE A 268 4.81 -26.30 3.88
C PHE A 268 5.70 -26.44 5.12
N HIS A 269 5.34 -27.32 6.05
CA HIS A 269 6.13 -27.53 7.26
C HIS A 269 7.50 -28.13 6.95
N THR A 270 7.58 -29.11 6.04
CA THR A 270 8.85 -29.76 5.70
C THR A 270 9.79 -28.82 4.98
N THR A 271 9.28 -28.05 4.01
CA THR A 271 10.07 -27.14 3.18
C THR A 271 10.54 -25.92 3.95
N TRP A 272 9.66 -25.31 4.75
CA TRP A 272 9.95 -24.06 5.46
C TRP A 272 10.33 -24.25 6.93
N ARG A 273 10.59 -25.48 7.39
CA ARG A 273 10.82 -25.81 8.82
C ARG A 273 11.74 -24.81 9.53
N ARG A 274 12.89 -24.51 8.93
CA ARG A 274 13.89 -23.59 9.49
C ARG A 274 13.34 -22.16 9.60
N GLU A 275 12.72 -21.67 8.54
CA GLU A 275 12.20 -20.30 8.48
C GLU A 275 10.99 -20.11 9.39
N ARG A 276 10.16 -21.14 9.58
CA ARG A 276 9.07 -21.16 10.57
C ARG A 276 9.61 -20.99 11.99
N TRP A 277 10.68 -21.71 12.34
CA TRP A 277 11.36 -21.53 13.64
C TRP A 277 12.00 -20.16 13.79
N PHE A 278 12.62 -19.61 12.74
CA PHE A 278 13.14 -18.25 12.77
C PHE A 278 12.05 -17.19 12.92
N ALA A 279 10.91 -17.36 12.26
CA ALA A 279 9.74 -16.50 12.40
C ALA A 279 9.22 -16.53 13.85
N PHE A 280 9.03 -17.73 14.40
CA PHE A 280 8.66 -17.94 15.81
C PHE A 280 9.64 -17.26 16.77
N LEU A 281 10.94 -17.50 16.61
CA LEU A 281 11.96 -16.90 17.47
C LEU A 281 11.95 -15.37 17.37
N ARG A 282 11.83 -14.83 16.16
CA ARG A 282 11.78 -13.38 15.91
C ARG A 282 10.62 -12.72 16.65
N GLU A 283 9.47 -13.37 16.67
CA GLU A 283 8.29 -12.90 17.37
C GLU A 283 8.45 -13.06 18.90
N ALA A 284 9.01 -14.19 19.35
CA ALA A 284 9.27 -14.47 20.76
C ALA A 284 10.31 -13.55 21.40
N ILE A 285 11.29 -13.00 20.65
CA ILE A 285 12.35 -12.13 21.21
C ILE A 285 11.77 -10.96 22.01
N GLY A 286 10.68 -10.34 21.55
CA GLY A 286 10.06 -9.23 22.28
C GLY A 286 9.55 -9.66 23.65
N LEU A 287 8.85 -10.79 23.69
CA LEU A 287 8.32 -11.38 24.93
C LEU A 287 9.46 -11.85 25.85
N LEU A 288 10.46 -12.54 25.31
CA LEU A 288 11.63 -13.02 26.06
C LEU A 288 12.43 -11.86 26.66
N LEU A 289 12.54 -10.73 25.96
CA LEU A 289 13.21 -9.54 26.50
C LEU A 289 12.41 -8.91 27.65
N VAL A 290 11.08 -8.84 27.53
CA VAL A 290 10.22 -8.36 28.63
C VAL A 290 10.30 -9.29 29.84
N ILE A 291 10.20 -10.60 29.64
CA ILE A 291 10.33 -11.61 30.70
C ILE A 291 11.72 -11.53 31.33
N GLY A 292 12.77 -11.51 30.51
CA GLY A 292 14.15 -11.42 30.96
C GLY A 292 14.38 -10.19 31.82
N LEU A 293 13.84 -9.04 31.42
CA LEU A 293 13.97 -7.82 32.22
C LEU A 293 13.15 -7.87 33.52
N PHE A 294 11.96 -8.46 33.47
CA PHE A 294 11.13 -8.66 34.65
C PHE A 294 11.80 -9.57 35.68
N LEU A 295 12.51 -10.61 35.23
CA LEU A 295 13.24 -11.53 36.10
C LEU A 295 14.59 -10.95 36.57
N LEU A 296 15.22 -10.08 35.78
CA LEU A 296 16.51 -9.50 36.11
C LEU A 296 16.44 -8.60 37.35
N GLY A 297 15.37 -7.81 37.52
CA GLY A 297 15.21 -6.93 38.68
C GLY A 297 15.28 -7.67 40.03
N PRO A 298 14.41 -8.67 40.28
CA PRO A 298 14.46 -9.50 41.47
C PRO A 298 15.77 -10.27 41.63
N ALA A 299 16.34 -10.80 40.53
CA ALA A 299 17.62 -11.49 40.57
C ALA A 299 18.76 -10.59 41.07
N LEU A 300 18.76 -9.32 40.67
CA LEU A 300 19.74 -8.33 41.13
C LEU A 300 19.56 -7.95 42.61
N LEU A 301 18.33 -7.99 43.13
CA LEU A 301 18.07 -7.77 44.57
C LEU A 301 18.57 -8.94 45.43
N LEU A 302 18.51 -10.17 44.89
CA LEU A 302 19.02 -11.37 45.57
C LEU A 302 20.56 -11.43 45.61
N LEU A 303 21.24 -10.65 44.78
CA LEU A 303 22.72 -10.61 44.67
C LEU A 303 23.38 -9.63 45.67
N ASP A 304 22.61 -9.07 46.62
CA ASP A 304 23.07 -8.17 47.71
C ASP A 304 24.04 -7.07 47.22
N ALA A 305 23.64 -6.37 46.16
CA ALA A 305 24.46 -5.35 45.51
C ALA A 305 24.70 -4.15 46.46
N SER A 306 25.97 -3.86 46.72
CA SER A 306 26.40 -2.79 47.63
C SER A 306 25.79 -1.42 47.31
N GLU A 307 25.59 -0.61 48.35
CA GLU A 307 25.15 0.78 48.22
C GLU A 307 26.14 1.58 47.36
N GLY A 308 25.64 2.20 46.28
CA GLY A 308 26.44 2.90 45.27
C GLY A 308 26.83 2.08 44.04
N SER A 309 26.48 0.79 44.00
CA SER A 309 26.76 -0.08 42.84
C SER A 309 26.00 0.36 41.58
N LEU A 310 26.72 0.34 40.45
CA LEU A 310 26.17 0.53 39.10
C LEU A 310 24.99 -0.43 38.81
N ILE A 311 24.99 -1.61 39.44
CA ILE A 311 23.94 -2.63 39.31
C ILE A 311 22.62 -2.15 39.95
N ARG A 312 22.69 -1.49 41.10
CA ARG A 312 21.51 -0.95 41.79
C ARG A 312 20.95 0.25 41.03
N LEU A 313 21.80 1.11 40.46
CA LEU A 313 21.37 2.17 39.55
C LEU A 313 20.65 1.60 38.31
N LEU A 314 21.20 0.54 37.71
CA LEU A 314 20.61 -0.12 36.55
C LEU A 314 19.20 -0.65 36.86
N SER A 315 18.97 -1.26 38.02
CA SER A 315 17.63 -1.74 38.42
C SER A 315 16.57 -0.63 38.48
N PHE A 316 16.94 0.60 38.84
CA PHE A 316 16.02 1.75 38.85
C PHE A 316 15.72 2.30 37.44
N VAL A 317 16.68 2.22 36.52
CA VAL A 317 16.55 2.76 35.15
C VAL A 317 15.92 1.74 34.18
N MET A 318 15.97 0.45 34.50
CA MET A 318 15.46 -0.62 33.64
C MET A 318 13.98 -0.49 33.25
N PRO A 319 13.04 -0.14 34.14
CA PRO A 319 11.65 0.10 33.75
C PRO A 319 11.50 1.18 32.68
N ALA A 320 12.29 2.26 32.76
CA ALA A 320 12.26 3.34 31.76
C ALA A 320 12.85 2.90 30.41
N LEU A 321 13.94 2.12 30.44
CA LEU A 321 14.53 1.53 29.22
C LEU A 321 13.59 0.53 28.55
N LEU A 322 12.81 -0.24 29.32
CA LEU A 322 11.79 -1.15 28.78
C LEU A 322 10.70 -0.40 28.02
N VAL A 323 10.18 0.67 28.62
CA VAL A 323 9.17 1.52 27.96
C VAL A 323 9.74 2.14 26.68
N LEU A 324 10.98 2.67 26.73
CA LEU A 324 11.64 3.24 25.56
C LEU A 324 11.84 2.20 24.44
N PHE A 325 12.26 0.98 24.79
CA PHE A 325 12.44 -0.11 23.82
C PHE A 325 11.11 -0.55 23.17
N LEU A 326 10.04 -0.67 23.95
CA LEU A 326 8.72 -1.02 23.45
C LEU A 326 8.17 0.06 22.49
N ILE A 327 8.39 1.34 22.81
CA ILE A 327 8.02 2.47 21.93
C ILE A 327 8.86 2.45 20.65
N ALA A 328 10.17 2.26 20.76
CA ALA A 328 11.09 2.25 19.62
C ALA A 328 10.79 1.14 18.60
N ARG A 329 10.15 0.03 19.01
CA ARG A 329 9.77 -1.04 18.09
C ARG A 329 8.64 -0.67 17.13
N HIS A 330 7.89 0.42 17.35
CA HIS A 330 6.73 0.82 16.51
C HIS A 330 5.73 -0.31 16.21
N GLU A 331 5.73 -1.34 17.05
CA GLU A 331 4.93 -2.55 16.91
C GLU A 331 4.40 -2.83 18.30
N SER A 332 3.07 -2.75 18.47
CA SER A 332 2.46 -3.16 19.74
C SER A 332 2.91 -4.61 19.99
N PRO A 333 3.62 -4.89 21.10
CA PRO A 333 3.99 -6.26 21.42
C PRO A 333 2.69 -7.04 21.51
N VAL A 334 2.49 -7.98 20.58
CA VAL A 334 1.37 -8.90 20.68
C VAL A 334 1.68 -9.74 21.90
N MET A 335 0.98 -9.48 23.01
CA MET A 335 1.13 -10.23 24.26
C MET A 335 0.45 -11.60 24.15
N ARG A 336 0.61 -12.27 23.01
CA ARG A 336 0.18 -13.65 22.79
C ARG A 336 1.42 -14.46 22.50
N ILE A 337 1.56 -15.59 23.18
CA ILE A 337 2.60 -16.56 22.88
C ILE A 337 2.36 -17.03 21.44
N PRO A 338 3.33 -16.85 20.51
CA PRO A 338 3.15 -17.32 19.15
C PRO A 338 2.95 -18.84 19.17
N PRO A 339 2.07 -19.40 18.32
CA PRO A 339 1.89 -20.83 18.26
C PRO A 339 3.20 -21.48 17.81
N ARG A 340 3.51 -22.65 18.40
CA ARG A 340 4.67 -23.44 18.00
C ARG A 340 4.49 -23.87 16.53
N PRO A 341 5.56 -23.85 15.71
CA PRO A 341 5.47 -24.33 14.33
C PRO A 341 5.24 -25.84 14.31
N GLU A 342 4.01 -26.23 14.02
CA GLU A 342 3.56 -27.63 13.93
C GLU A 342 3.15 -27.99 12.48
N PRO A 343 3.19 -29.28 12.11
CA PRO A 343 2.63 -29.75 10.85
C PRO A 343 1.15 -29.37 10.74
N LEU A 344 0.73 -28.97 9.54
CA LEU A 344 -0.64 -28.53 9.29
C LEU A 344 -1.52 -29.73 8.94
N PRO A 345 -2.82 -29.70 9.30
CA PRO A 345 -3.74 -30.76 8.93
C PRO A 345 -3.98 -30.73 7.42
N ALA A 346 -4.39 -31.88 6.86
CA ALA A 346 -4.51 -32.06 5.41
C ALA A 346 -5.58 -31.17 4.76
N ASP A 347 -6.51 -30.65 5.56
CA ASP A 347 -7.65 -29.81 5.17
C ASP A 347 -7.42 -28.31 5.45
N ALA A 348 -6.17 -27.89 5.75
CA ALA A 348 -5.87 -26.48 6.03
C ALA A 348 -6.09 -25.56 4.80
N TRP A 349 -5.91 -26.09 3.58
CA TRP A 349 -6.30 -25.42 2.35
C TRP A 349 -6.71 -26.37 1.24
#